data_AF-A0A8S1MUH8-F1
#
_entry.id   AF-A0A8S1MUH8-F1
#
_cell.length_a   1.000
_cell.length_b   1.000
_cell.length_c   1.000
_cell.angle_alpha   90.00
_cell.angle_beta   90.00
_cell.angle_gamma   90.00
#
_symmetry.space_group_name_H-M   'P 1'
#
loop_
_entity.id
_entity.type
_entity.pdbx_description
1 polymer ?
#
loop_
_entity_poly.entity_id
_entity_poly.type
_entity_poly.pdbx_seq_one_letter_code
_entity_poly.pdbx_strand_id
1 'polypeptide(L)'
;MNTFACSDPTHQDSAEFFCINPFCQEDHLICFAQCFKTRKHLQHTKDIEKISELQSYIVQMKFDCTELLDQINLFQQQVKINLDKLKEGIQSKYLISQIQLAQLNAKQINQVLTSIIQFKEQKQALLSSLY
;
A
#
# COMPACT_ATOMS: atom_id res chain seq x y z
N MET A 1 18.25 -13.05 27.32
CA MET A 1 17.25 -13.44 26.30
C MET A 1 15.95 -13.67 27.03
N ASN A 2 14.86 -13.05 26.60
CA ASN A 2 13.54 -13.34 27.17
C ASN A 2 13.13 -14.74 26.70
N THR A 3 12.86 -15.63 27.64
CA THR A 3 12.31 -16.96 27.36
C THR A 3 10.80 -16.84 27.27
N PHE A 4 10.24 -17.18 26.12
CA PHE A 4 8.79 -17.22 25.91
C PHE A 4 8.27 -18.61 26.23
N ALA A 5 7.08 -18.71 26.83
CA ALA A 5 6.39 -19.98 26.96
C ALA A 5 5.78 -20.38 25.61
N CYS A 6 5.62 -21.69 25.37
CA CYS A 6 4.78 -22.17 24.28
C CYS A 6 3.35 -21.61 24.43
N SER A 7 2.69 -21.29 23.31
CA SER A 7 1.31 -20.77 23.34
C SER A 7 0.29 -21.82 23.76
N ASP A 8 0.58 -23.10 23.52
CA ASP A 8 -0.27 -24.19 24.01
C ASP A 8 -0.02 -24.38 25.52
N PRO A 9 -1.02 -24.11 26.38
CA PRO A 9 -0.84 -24.15 27.83
C PRO A 9 -0.63 -25.58 28.36
N THR A 10 -0.88 -26.60 27.54
CA THR A 10 -0.59 -27.99 27.89
C THR A 10 0.90 -28.33 27.73
N HIS A 11 1.65 -27.51 26.99
CA HIS A 11 3.08 -27.65 26.82
C HIS A 11 3.83 -26.88 27.92
N GLN A 12 4.66 -27.57 28.69
CA GLN A 12 5.51 -26.94 29.72
C GLN A 12 6.87 -26.45 29.17
N ASP A 13 7.07 -26.59 27.87
CA ASP A 13 8.32 -26.24 27.19
C ASP A 13 8.38 -24.75 26.86
N SER A 14 9.60 -24.22 26.78
CA SER A 14 9.82 -22.88 26.23
C SER A 14 9.54 -22.89 24.72
N ALA A 15 8.98 -21.80 24.22
CA ALA A 15 8.94 -21.57 22.79
C ALA A 15 10.37 -21.37 22.28
N GLU A 16 10.68 -21.98 21.15
CA GLU A 16 11.99 -21.90 20.48
C GLU A 16 11.84 -21.33 19.08
N PHE A 17 10.65 -21.43 18.51
CA PHE A 17 10.34 -21.02 17.15
C PHE A 17 9.06 -20.20 17.10
N PHE A 18 8.87 -19.52 15.98
CA PHE A 18 7.63 -18.88 15.64
C PHE A 18 7.25 -19.14 14.19
N CYS A 19 5.94 -19.18 13.90
CA CYS A 19 5.41 -19.35 12.56
C CYS A 19 5.02 -18.01 11.96
N ILE A 20 5.49 -17.71 10.74
CA ILE A 20 5.20 -16.47 10.01
C ILE A 20 4.14 -16.63 8.93
N ASN A 21 3.63 -17.85 8.72
CA ASN A 21 2.57 -18.08 7.73
C ASN A 21 1.29 -17.34 8.15
N PRO A 22 0.81 -16.35 7.37
CA PRO A 22 -0.37 -15.57 7.72
C PRO A 22 -1.68 -16.39 7.67
N PHE A 23 -1.64 -17.57 7.05
CA PHE A 23 -2.78 -18.47 6.94
C PHE A 23 -2.74 -19.64 7.93
N CYS A 24 -1.73 -19.68 8.81
CA CYS A 24 -1.66 -20.70 9.86
C CYS A 24 -2.87 -20.57 10.78
N GLN A 25 -3.55 -21.70 11.05
CA GLN A 25 -4.69 -21.77 11.97
C GLN A 25 -4.28 -22.24 13.38
N GLU A 26 -2.98 -22.50 13.57
CA GLU A 26 -2.40 -22.99 14.81
C GLU A 26 -1.63 -21.87 15.51
N ASP A 27 -1.18 -22.12 16.74
CA ASP A 27 -0.43 -21.13 17.50
C ASP A 27 0.89 -20.72 16.83
N HIS A 28 1.20 -19.43 16.89
CA HIS A 28 2.38 -18.89 16.24
C HIS A 28 3.67 -19.00 17.06
N LEU A 29 3.62 -19.11 18.40
CA LEU A 29 4.81 -19.35 19.24
C LEU A 29 4.86 -20.79 19.68
N ILE A 30 5.88 -21.52 19.26
CA ILE A 30 5.88 -22.98 19.31
C ILE A 30 7.17 -23.55 19.92
N CYS A 31 7.03 -24.67 20.62
CA CYS A 31 8.15 -25.47 21.11
C CYS A 31 8.50 -26.59 20.12
N PHE A 32 9.76 -27.04 20.13
CA PHE A 32 10.15 -28.17 19.27
C PHE A 32 9.52 -29.49 19.73
N ALA A 33 9.51 -29.71 21.04
CA ALA A 33 9.22 -31.02 21.61
C ALA A 33 7.80 -31.52 21.32
N GLN A 34 6.81 -30.62 21.25
CA GLN A 34 5.40 -30.99 21.20
C GLN A 34 4.67 -30.39 19.98
N CYS A 35 4.85 -29.10 19.64
CA CYS A 35 4.20 -28.50 18.46
C CYS A 35 4.70 -29.07 17.14
N PHE A 36 6.01 -29.28 16.99
CA PHE A 36 6.57 -29.87 15.76
C PHE A 36 6.24 -31.36 15.63
N LYS A 37 6.31 -32.11 16.74
CA LYS A 37 6.04 -33.56 16.73
C LYS A 37 4.57 -33.91 16.47
N THR A 38 3.64 -33.05 16.90
CA THR A 38 2.19 -33.20 16.65
C THR A 38 1.75 -32.84 15.24
N ARG A 39 2.70 -32.48 14.36
CA ARG A 39 2.51 -32.20 12.94
C ARG A 39 1.70 -30.94 12.59
N LYS A 40 1.37 -30.09 13.57
CA LYS A 40 0.57 -28.86 13.40
C LYS A 40 1.12 -27.89 12.33
N HIS A 41 2.44 -27.81 12.16
CA HIS A 41 3.09 -26.88 11.21
C HIS A 41 3.80 -27.58 10.04
N LEU A 42 3.58 -28.88 9.81
CA LEU A 42 4.32 -29.63 8.77
C LEU A 42 4.05 -29.15 7.34
N GLN A 43 2.88 -28.56 7.09
CA GLN A 43 2.47 -28.12 5.76
C GLN A 43 3.24 -26.87 5.29
N HIS A 44 3.80 -26.11 6.22
CA HIS A 44 4.46 -24.83 5.97
C HIS A 44 5.70 -24.65 6.84
N THR A 45 6.51 -25.69 6.97
CA THR A 45 7.75 -25.67 7.78
C THR A 45 8.77 -24.62 7.33
N LYS A 46 8.69 -24.17 6.07
CA LYS A 46 9.51 -23.09 5.54
C LYS A 46 9.18 -21.73 6.17
N ASP A 47 7.99 -21.60 6.73
CA ASP A 47 7.50 -20.37 7.37
C ASP A 47 7.69 -20.45 8.89
N ILE A 48 8.66 -21.24 9.35
CA ILE A 48 9.00 -21.38 10.77
C ILE A 48 10.41 -20.87 10.99
N GLU A 49 10.53 -19.88 11.87
CA GLU A 49 11.78 -19.19 12.18
C GLU A 49 12.13 -19.35 13.66
N LYS A 50 13.41 -19.21 13.99
CA LYS A 50 13.86 -19.26 15.39
C LYS A 50 13.46 -18.00 16.13
N ILE A 51 13.09 -18.11 17.41
CA ILE A 51 12.76 -16.93 18.23
C ILE A 51 13.90 -15.92 18.32
N SER A 52 15.16 -16.33 18.14
CA SER A 52 16.30 -15.39 18.02
C SER A 52 16.11 -14.37 16.91
N GLU A 53 15.41 -14.74 15.83
CA GLU A 53 15.14 -13.89 14.67
C GLU A 53 13.88 -13.04 14.82
N LEU A 54 13.08 -13.25 15.88
CA LEU A 54 11.79 -12.57 16.06
C LEU A 54 11.95 -11.04 16.11
N GLN A 55 12.98 -10.55 16.78
CA GLN A 55 13.24 -9.11 16.85
C GLN A 55 13.58 -8.54 15.46
N SER A 56 14.45 -9.21 14.70
CA SER A 56 14.81 -8.83 13.33
C SER A 56 13.59 -8.84 12.42
N TYR A 57 12.76 -9.89 12.53
CA TYR A 57 11.52 -10.02 11.78
C TYR A 57 10.54 -8.87 12.09
N ILE A 58 10.33 -8.53 13.36
CA ILE A 58 9.47 -7.40 13.75
C ILE A 58 10.00 -6.06 13.23
N VAL A 59 11.33 -5.87 13.22
CA VAL A 59 11.95 -4.67 12.66
C VAL A 59 11.72 -4.60 11.14
N GLN A 60 11.88 -5.71 10.43
CA GLN A 60 11.60 -5.78 9.00
C GLN A 60 10.13 -5.48 8.71
N MET A 61 9.20 -6.08 9.45
CA MET A 61 7.76 -5.79 9.29
C MET A 61 7.42 -4.31 9.50
N LYS A 62 8.08 -3.63 10.44
CA LYS A 62 7.90 -2.18 10.65
C LYS A 62 8.42 -1.37 9.47
N PHE A 63 9.55 -1.78 8.91
CA PHE A 63 10.10 -1.15 7.72
C PHE A 63 9.14 -1.32 6.54
N ASP A 64 8.69 -2.55 6.27
CA ASP A 64 7.76 -2.87 5.18
C ASP A 64 6.45 -2.08 5.33
N CYS A 65 5.92 -1.99 6.56
CA CYS A 65 4.73 -1.18 6.85
C CYS A 65 4.93 0.31 6.52
N THR A 66 6.08 0.87 6.90
CA THR A 66 6.42 2.26 6.62
C THR A 66 6.52 2.51 5.12
N GLU A 67 7.20 1.61 4.40
CA GLU A 67 7.33 1.69 2.95
C GLU A 67 5.97 1.64 2.25
N LEU A 68 5.09 0.72 2.66
CA LEU A 68 3.73 0.62 2.12
C LEU A 68 2.91 1.89 2.37
N LEU A 69 3.02 2.48 3.58
CA LEU A 69 2.35 3.74 3.90
C LEU A 69 2.87 4.89 3.02
N ASP A 70 4.18 4.96 2.79
CA ASP A 70 4.78 5.97 1.90
C ASP A 70 4.30 5.80 0.46
N GLN A 71 4.22 4.57 -0.05
CA GLN A 71 3.67 4.29 -1.37
C GLN A 71 2.20 4.71 -1.49
N ILE A 72 1.37 4.44 -0.47
CA ILE A 72 -0.03 4.88 -0.43
C ILE A 72 -0.10 6.41 -0.46
N ASN A 73 0.74 7.10 0.31
CA ASN A 73 0.76 8.57 0.35
C ASN A 73 1.14 9.16 -1.01
N LEU A 74 2.12 8.59 -1.69
CA LEU A 74 2.51 9.00 -3.05
C LEU A 74 1.36 8.78 -4.04
N PHE A 75 0.68 7.64 -3.95
CA PHE A 75 -0.49 7.36 -4.79
C PHE A 75 -1.62 8.36 -4.55
N GLN A 76 -1.94 8.66 -3.29
CA GLN A 76 -2.95 9.67 -2.93
C GLN A 76 -2.62 11.05 -3.49
N GLN A 77 -1.35 11.47 -3.41
CA GLN A 77 -0.90 12.74 -3.98
C GLN A 77 -1.07 12.76 -5.51
N GLN A 78 -0.70 11.67 -6.18
CA GLN A 78 -0.86 11.56 -7.63
C GLN A 78 -2.33 11.62 -8.06
N VAL A 79 -3.22 10.91 -7.35
CA VAL A 79 -4.67 10.96 -7.58
C VAL A 79 -5.19 12.38 -7.40
N LYS A 80 -4.78 13.07 -6.33
CA LYS A 80 -5.17 14.48 -6.09
C LYS A 80 -4.74 15.39 -7.25
N ILE A 81 -3.48 15.29 -7.68
CA ILE A 81 -2.97 16.07 -8.82
C ILE A 81 -3.78 15.80 -10.09
N ASN A 82 -4.10 14.52 -10.37
CA ASN A 82 -4.86 14.14 -11.54
C ASN A 82 -6.30 14.66 -11.48
N LEU A 83 -6.93 14.63 -10.30
CA LEU A 83 -8.26 15.20 -10.08
C LEU A 83 -8.28 16.71 -10.25
N ASP A 84 -7.26 17.42 -9.77
CA ASP A 84 -7.19 18.88 -9.92
C ASP A 84 -6.98 19.26 -11.39
N LYS A 85 -6.11 18.56 -12.13
CA LYS A 85 -5.98 18.72 -13.59
C LYS A 85 -7.30 18.45 -14.33
N LEU A 86 -8.05 17.43 -13.90
CA LEU A 86 -9.35 17.10 -14.49
C LEU A 86 -10.36 18.23 -14.25
N LYS A 87 -10.40 18.80 -13.03
CA LYS A 87 -11.26 19.97 -12.72
C LYS A 87 -10.87 21.17 -13.57
N GLU A 88 -9.60 21.53 -13.62
CA GLU A 88 -9.10 22.66 -14.43
C GLU A 88 -9.45 22.49 -15.91
N GLY A 89 -9.28 21.29 -16.45
CA GLY A 89 -9.63 20.95 -17.84
C GLY A 89 -11.13 21.06 -18.13
N ILE A 90 -11.99 20.61 -17.20
CA ILE A 90 -13.45 20.77 -17.30
C ILE A 90 -13.82 22.26 -17.27
N GLN A 91 -13.28 23.03 -16.32
CA GLN A 91 -13.55 24.46 -16.20
C GLN A 91 -13.12 25.21 -17.47
N SER A 92 -11.91 24.95 -17.95
CA SER A 92 -11.38 25.58 -19.16
C SER A 92 -12.20 25.23 -20.41
N LYS A 93 -12.71 24.00 -20.49
CA LYS A 93 -13.47 23.54 -21.66
C LYS A 93 -14.92 24.05 -21.68
N TYR A 94 -15.59 24.10 -20.52
CA TYR A 94 -17.04 24.29 -20.47
C TYR A 94 -17.50 25.58 -19.78
N LEU A 95 -16.67 26.24 -18.97
CA LEU A 95 -17.06 27.45 -18.24
C LEU A 95 -16.61 28.76 -18.92
N ILE A 96 -15.76 28.70 -19.95
CA ILE A 96 -15.37 29.92 -20.68
C ILE A 96 -16.54 30.35 -21.57
N SER A 97 -17.21 31.42 -21.17
CA SER A 97 -18.29 32.04 -21.94
C SER A 97 -17.76 32.78 -23.18
N GLN A 98 -18.61 32.96 -24.20
CA GLN A 98 -18.28 33.77 -25.38
C GLN A 98 -17.92 35.21 -25.03
N ILE A 99 -18.54 35.77 -23.99
CA ILE A 99 -18.26 37.13 -23.48
C ILE A 99 -16.85 37.20 -22.90
N GLN A 100 -16.40 36.17 -22.17
CA GLN A 100 -15.05 36.11 -21.63
C GLN A 100 -14.01 35.96 -22.74
N LEU A 101 -14.27 35.15 -23.77
CA LEU A 101 -13.37 35.01 -24.93
C LEU A 101 -13.14 36.34 -25.65
N ALA A 102 -14.19 37.15 -25.80
CA ALA A 102 -14.11 38.45 -26.47
C ALA A 102 -13.25 39.49 -25.70
N GLN A 103 -12.99 39.25 -24.40
CA GLN A 103 -12.18 40.13 -23.55
C GLN A 103 -10.70 39.70 -23.49
N LEU A 104 -10.34 38.55 -24.05
CA LEU A 104 -8.97 38.03 -24.03
C LEU A 104 -8.16 38.56 -25.21
N ASN A 105 -6.87 38.82 -24.99
CA ASN A 105 -5.94 39.09 -26.08
C ASN A 105 -5.46 37.79 -26.75
N ALA A 106 -4.81 37.91 -27.91
CA ALA A 106 -4.35 36.76 -28.70
C ALA A 106 -3.45 35.79 -27.91
N LYS A 107 -2.60 36.30 -27.01
CA LYS A 107 -1.73 35.46 -26.17
C LYS A 107 -2.55 34.63 -25.17
N GLN A 108 -3.53 35.25 -24.53
CA GLN A 108 -4.43 34.58 -23.57
C GLN A 108 -5.33 33.56 -24.27
N ILE A 109 -5.84 33.88 -25.45
CA ILE A 109 -6.63 32.94 -26.27
C ILE A 109 -5.78 31.72 -26.63
N ASN A 110 -4.53 31.91 -27.05
CA ASN A 110 -3.62 30.80 -27.33
C ASN A 110 -3.36 29.92 -26.10
N GLN A 111 -3.25 30.51 -24.90
CA GLN A 111 -3.10 29.75 -23.67
C GLN A 111 -4.34 28.90 -23.39
N VAL A 112 -5.54 29.48 -23.50
CA VAL A 112 -6.81 28.75 -23.32
C VAL A 112 -6.94 27.60 -24.32
N LEU A 113 -6.69 27.85 -25.60
CA LEU A 113 -6.76 26.82 -26.64
C LEU A 113 -5.75 25.70 -26.39
N THR A 114 -4.52 26.04 -25.98
CA THR A 114 -3.50 25.06 -25.62
C THR A 114 -3.98 24.17 -24.47
N SER A 115 -4.53 24.76 -23.40
CA SER A 115 -5.06 24.01 -22.26
C SER A 115 -6.22 23.08 -22.66
N ILE A 116 -7.13 23.53 -23.54
CA ILE A 116 -8.25 22.71 -24.04
C ILE A 116 -7.73 21.52 -24.87
N ILE A 117 -6.74 21.75 -25.74
CA ILE A 117 -6.14 20.70 -26.59
C ILE A 117 -5.42 19.67 -25.72
N GLN A 118 -4.55 20.12 -24.81
CA GLN A 118 -3.83 19.24 -23.90
C GLN A 118 -4.79 18.42 -23.03
N PHE A 119 -5.85 19.03 -22.52
CA PHE A 119 -6.86 18.32 -21.76
C PHE A 119 -7.56 17.24 -22.61
N LYS A 120 -7.88 17.52 -23.88
CA LYS A 120 -8.49 16.54 -24.78
C LYS A 120 -7.60 15.31 -24.98
N GLU A 121 -6.30 15.52 -25.12
CA GLU A 121 -5.31 14.44 -25.29
C GLU A 121 -5.10 13.64 -23.98
N GLN A 122 -5.07 14.32 -22.84
CA GLN A 122 -4.76 13.70 -21.54
C GLN A 122 -5.98 13.12 -20.83
N LYS A 123 -7.21 13.51 -21.20
CA LYS A 123 -8.45 13.12 -20.51
C LYS A 123 -8.55 11.62 -20.28
N GLN A 124 -8.29 10.81 -21.30
CA GLN A 124 -8.45 9.36 -21.19
C GLN A 124 -7.43 8.75 -20.24
N ALA A 125 -6.19 9.24 -20.25
CA ALA A 125 -5.14 8.80 -19.33
C ALA A 125 -5.47 9.22 -17.88
N LEU A 126 -5.94 10.45 -17.68
CA LEU A 126 -6.35 10.94 -16.35
C LEU A 126 -7.51 10.11 -15.79
N LEU A 127 -8.53 9.82 -16.60
CA LEU A 127 -9.67 8.98 -16.18
C LEU A 127 -9.23 7.55 -15.87
N SER A 128 -8.35 6.98 -16.70
CA SER A 128 -7.86 5.61 -16.48
C SER A 128 -6.98 5.49 -15.24
N SER A 129 -6.38 6.60 -14.76
CA SER A 129 -5.60 6.60 -13.50
C SER A 129 -6.47 6.63 -12.23
N LEU A 130 -7.79 6.71 -12.37
CA LEU A 130 -8.76 6.75 -11.26
C LEU A 130 -9.52 5.42 -11.08
N TYR A 131 -9.33 4.45 -11.98
CA TYR A 131 -9.95 3.12 -11.97
C TYR A 131 -8.86 2.05 -11.99
#